data_AF-A0A1E5NYU4-F1
#
_entry.id   AF-A0A1E5NYU4-F1
#
_cell.length_a   1.000
_cell.length_b   1.000
_cell.length_c   1.000
_cell.angle_alpha   90.00
_cell.angle_beta   90.00
_cell.angle_gamma   90.00
#
_symmetry.space_group_name_H-M   'P 1'
#
loop_
_entity.id
_entity.type
_entity.pdbx_description
1 polymer ?
#
loop_
_entity_poly.entity_id
_entity_poly.type
_entity_poly.pdbx_seq_one_letter_code
_entity_poly.pdbx_strand_id
1 'polypeptide(L)'
;MIRLKDRLNADRRSTGNSGLALGHYVDAALRHVPSAVEEQIAMAEAFAESQLWDTDKSQPSTYRVGEEAYKLASNLKLTLQEATYGRRGTLVVSAGVERLLDALDAEGPLQRPERRRPER
;
A
#
# COMPACT_ATOMS: atom_id res chain seq x y z
N MET A 1 3.21 4.26 -8.60
CA MET A 1 3.48 2.81 -8.82
C MET A 1 4.93 2.46 -9.17
N ILE A 2 5.70 3.35 -9.82
CA ILE A 2 7.12 3.11 -10.12
C ILE A 2 7.93 2.91 -8.83
N ARG A 3 7.76 3.80 -7.85
CA ARG A 3 8.41 3.71 -6.53
C ARG A 3 8.19 2.36 -5.83
N LEU A 4 6.97 1.81 -5.88
CA LEU A 4 6.69 0.50 -5.30
C LEU A 4 7.46 -0.63 -6.01
N LYS A 5 7.57 -0.57 -7.34
CA LYS A 5 8.36 -1.56 -8.11
C LYS A 5 9.84 -1.47 -7.75
N ASP A 6 10.36 -0.25 -7.60
CA ASP A 6 11.75 -0.02 -7.21
C ASP A 6 12.03 -0.55 -5.81
N ARG A 7 11.13 -0.27 -4.85
CA ARG A 7 11.20 -0.82 -3.50
C ARG A 7 11.19 -2.35 -3.50
N LEU A 8 10.25 -2.96 -4.22
CA LEU A 8 10.18 -4.41 -4.38
C LEU A 8 11.50 -5.00 -4.90
N ASN A 9 12.10 -4.37 -5.92
CA ASN A 9 13.36 -4.81 -6.49
C ASN A 9 14.55 -4.62 -5.53
N ALA A 10 14.55 -3.56 -4.71
CA ALA A 10 15.53 -3.36 -3.65
C ALA A 10 15.41 -4.45 -2.58
N ASP A 11 14.20 -4.72 -2.09
CA ASP A 11 13.96 -5.70 -1.03
C ASP A 11 14.22 -7.15 -1.49
N ARG A 12 13.92 -7.47 -2.76
CA ARG A 12 14.31 -8.76 -3.35
C ARG A 12 15.83 -8.96 -3.35
N ARG A 13 16.59 -7.89 -3.63
CA ARG A 13 18.06 -7.92 -3.62
C ARG A 13 18.61 -8.04 -2.20
N SER A 14 18.07 -7.28 -1.23
CA SER A 14 18.55 -7.31 0.15
C SER A 14 18.25 -8.63 0.86
N THR A 15 17.06 -9.19 0.64
CA THR A 15 16.62 -10.42 1.32
C THR A 15 17.00 -11.71 0.59
N GLY A 16 17.23 -11.62 -0.73
CA GLY A 16 17.33 -12.78 -1.63
C GLY A 16 16.00 -13.49 -1.88
N ASN A 17 14.86 -12.94 -1.44
CA ASN A 17 13.54 -13.56 -1.61
C ASN A 17 12.88 -13.14 -2.93
N SER A 18 13.06 -13.94 -3.98
CA SER A 18 12.42 -13.73 -5.28
C SER A 18 10.89 -13.85 -5.26
N GLY A 19 10.32 -14.48 -4.22
CA GLY A 19 8.88 -14.65 -4.04
C GLY A 19 8.14 -13.39 -3.56
N LEU A 20 8.86 -12.31 -3.18
CA LEU A 20 8.21 -11.03 -2.88
C LEU A 20 7.45 -10.53 -4.13
N ALA A 21 6.26 -9.99 -3.96
CA ALA A 21 5.42 -9.49 -5.03
C ALA A 21 4.70 -8.20 -4.60
N LEU A 22 4.30 -7.37 -5.57
CA LEU A 22 3.60 -6.10 -5.31
C LEU A 22 2.36 -6.28 -4.42
N GLY A 23 1.63 -7.41 -4.59
CA GLY A 23 0.46 -7.72 -3.77
C GLY A 23 0.75 -7.80 -2.28
N HIS A 24 1.94 -8.23 -1.86
CA HIS A 24 2.31 -8.26 -0.44
C HIS A 24 2.40 -6.85 0.17
N TYR A 25 2.87 -5.88 -0.60
CA TYR A 25 2.98 -4.49 -0.17
C TYR A 25 1.63 -3.79 -0.19
N VAL A 26 0.80 -4.06 -1.20
CA VAL A 26 -0.57 -3.54 -1.23
C VAL A 26 -1.38 -4.11 -0.06
N ASP A 27 -1.24 -5.40 0.24
CA ASP A 27 -1.84 -6.04 1.39
C ASP A 27 -1.38 -5.41 2.72
N ALA A 28 -0.06 -5.24 2.90
CA ALA A 28 0.49 -4.56 4.08
C ALA A 28 0.01 -3.11 4.20
N ALA A 29 -0.03 -2.36 3.09
CA ALA A 29 -0.49 -0.99 3.08
C ALA A 29 -1.96 -0.90 3.53
N LEU A 30 -2.82 -1.77 3.00
CA LEU A 30 -4.23 -1.82 3.35
C LEU A 30 -4.46 -2.13 4.83
N ARG A 31 -3.65 -3.01 5.45
CA ARG A 31 -3.71 -3.26 6.90
C ARG A 31 -3.35 -2.06 7.77
N HIS A 32 -2.63 -1.09 7.21
CA HIS A 32 -2.20 0.12 7.92
C HIS A 32 -3.00 1.37 7.55
N VAL A 33 -4.02 1.24 6.69
CA VAL A 33 -4.95 2.33 6.39
C VAL A 33 -5.80 2.61 7.65
N PRO A 34 -6.01 3.89 8.03
CA PRO A 34 -6.89 4.24 9.13
C PRO A 34 -8.30 3.67 8.96
N SER A 35 -8.96 3.27 10.05
CA SER A 35 -10.33 2.77 10.00
C SER A 35 -11.39 3.88 9.90
N ALA A 36 -11.06 5.11 10.30
CA ALA A 36 -11.95 6.26 10.25
C ALA A 36 -12.01 6.85 8.83
N VAL A 37 -13.22 7.16 8.36
CA VAL A 37 -13.48 7.62 6.97
C VAL A 37 -12.85 8.98 6.73
N GLU A 38 -12.95 9.87 7.71
CA GLU A 38 -12.43 11.22 7.67
C GLU A 38 -10.90 11.22 7.52
N GLU A 39 -10.22 10.31 8.24
CA GLU A 39 -8.78 10.13 8.13
C GLU A 39 -8.37 9.53 6.78
N GLN A 40 -9.17 8.60 6.24
CA GLN A 40 -8.95 8.06 4.89
C GLN A 40 -9.07 9.14 3.82
N ILE A 41 -10.07 10.02 3.94
CA ILE A 41 -10.28 11.15 3.02
C ILE A 41 -9.13 12.14 3.13
N ALA A 42 -8.77 12.57 4.34
CA ALA A 42 -7.67 13.51 4.55
C ALA A 42 -6.34 12.97 4.00
N MET A 43 -6.07 11.68 4.23
CA MET A 43 -4.90 10.99 3.67
C MET A 43 -4.91 10.97 2.14
N ALA A 44 -6.07 10.69 1.53
CA ALA A 44 -6.20 10.68 0.08
C ALA A 44 -6.08 12.08 -0.55
N GLU A 45 -6.58 13.11 0.12
CA GLU A 45 -6.48 14.50 -0.33
C GLU A 45 -5.05 15.02 -0.24
N ALA A 46 -4.34 14.77 0.86
CA ALA A 46 -2.93 15.10 1.01
C ALA A 46 -2.08 14.41 -0.07
N PHE A 47 -2.37 13.14 -0.37
CA PHE A 47 -1.73 12.45 -1.47
C PHE A 47 -2.05 13.09 -2.82
N ALA A 48 -3.31 13.40 -3.11
CA ALA A 48 -3.70 14.04 -4.37
C ALA A 48 -3.03 15.42 -4.56
N GLU A 49 -2.90 16.20 -3.50
CA GLU A 49 -2.18 17.48 -3.51
C GLU A 49 -0.68 17.31 -3.76
N SER A 50 -0.06 16.30 -3.13
CA SER A 50 1.35 15.97 -3.37
C SER A 50 1.65 15.58 -4.82
N GLN A 51 0.63 15.05 -5.52
CA GLN A 51 0.69 14.60 -6.91
C GLN A 51 0.14 15.63 -7.91
N LEU A 52 -0.22 16.84 -7.47
CA LEU A 52 -0.85 17.85 -8.33
C LEU A 52 -0.01 18.22 -9.56
N TRP A 53 1.32 18.08 -9.43
CA TRP A 53 2.30 18.34 -10.49
C TRP A 53 2.71 17.08 -11.26
N ASP A 54 2.31 15.89 -10.80
CA ASP A 54 2.58 14.62 -11.47
C ASP A 54 1.42 14.29 -12.43
N THR A 55 1.66 14.53 -13.72
CA THR A 55 0.65 14.29 -14.77
C THR A 55 0.61 12.84 -15.26
N ASP A 56 1.46 11.95 -14.71
CA ASP A 56 1.47 10.55 -15.14
C ASP A 56 0.20 9.83 -14.68
N LYS A 57 -0.64 9.51 -15.66
CA LYS A 57 -1.86 8.73 -15.41
C LYS A 57 -1.47 7.33 -14.95
N SER A 58 -1.73 7.02 -13.69
CA SER A 58 -1.58 5.66 -13.18
C SER A 58 -2.51 4.71 -13.95
N GLN A 59 -1.95 3.65 -14.55
CA GLN A 59 -2.77 2.62 -15.17
C GLN A 59 -3.47 1.74 -14.12
N PRO A 60 -4.72 1.32 -14.36
CA PRO A 60 -5.41 0.34 -13.52
C PRO A 60 -4.56 -0.92 -13.36
N SER A 61 -4.46 -1.43 -12.14
CA SER A 61 -3.68 -2.64 -11.83
C SER A 61 -4.46 -3.52 -10.86
N THR A 62 -4.32 -4.84 -11.00
CA THR A 62 -4.98 -5.82 -10.15
C THR A 62 -3.95 -6.58 -9.32
N TYR A 63 -4.19 -6.68 -8.01
CA TYR A 63 -3.29 -7.36 -7.08
C TYR A 63 -4.05 -8.42 -6.28
N ARG A 64 -3.35 -9.51 -5.94
CA ARG A 64 -3.83 -10.48 -4.96
C ARG A 64 -3.47 -9.97 -3.57
N VAL A 65 -4.46 -9.93 -2.69
CA VAL A 65 -4.33 -9.52 -1.29
C VAL A 65 -4.96 -10.57 -0.39
N GLY A 66 -4.62 -10.56 0.89
CA GLY A 66 -5.22 -11.43 1.89
C GLY A 66 -6.67 -11.05 2.22
N GLU A 67 -7.34 -11.90 2.98
CA GLU A 67 -8.77 -11.74 3.31
C GLU A 67 -9.07 -10.43 4.04
N GLU A 68 -8.21 -10.03 4.98
CA GLU A 68 -8.37 -8.81 5.77
C GLU A 68 -8.28 -7.55 4.90
N ALA A 69 -7.25 -7.45 4.05
CA ALA A 69 -7.08 -6.38 3.11
C ALA A 69 -8.21 -6.35 2.06
N TYR A 70 -8.71 -7.52 1.64
CA TYR A 70 -9.86 -7.63 0.77
C TYR A 70 -11.13 -7.07 1.41
N LYS A 71 -11.42 -7.42 2.67
CA LYS A 71 -12.59 -6.90 3.42
C LYS A 71 -12.55 -5.39 3.55
N LEU A 72 -11.38 -4.82 3.83
CA LEU A 72 -11.19 -3.38 3.86
C LEU A 72 -11.46 -2.75 2.49
N ALA A 73 -10.82 -3.26 1.44
CA ALA A 73 -10.97 -2.72 0.09
C ALA A 73 -12.41 -2.87 -0.47
N SER A 74 -13.11 -3.96 -0.15
CA SER A 74 -14.49 -4.20 -0.60
C SER A 74 -15.48 -3.25 0.05
N ASN A 75 -15.28 -2.90 1.32
CA ASN A 75 -16.15 -2.01 2.07
C ASN A 75 -15.84 -0.53 1.80
N LEU A 76 -14.58 -0.23 1.44
CA LEU A 76 -14.08 1.14 1.21
C LEU A 76 -14.97 1.94 0.25
N LYS A 77 -15.43 1.33 -0.84
CA LYS A 77 -16.29 2.03 -1.82
C LYS A 77 -17.61 2.50 -1.20
N LEU A 78 -18.26 1.64 -0.41
CA LEU A 78 -19.53 1.95 0.22
C LEU A 78 -19.35 3.05 1.27
N THR A 79 -18.37 2.86 2.15
CA THR A 79 -18.02 3.80 3.22
C THR A 79 -17.69 5.19 2.67
N LEU A 80 -16.90 5.28 1.60
CA LEU A 80 -16.59 6.55 0.96
C LEU A 80 -17.78 7.15 0.21
N GLN A 81 -18.70 6.33 -0.30
CA GLN A 81 -19.89 6.83 -1.00
C GLN A 81 -20.84 7.55 -0.04
N GLU A 82 -20.99 7.05 1.19
CA GLU A 82 -21.75 7.70 2.26
C GLU A 82 -21.16 9.08 2.64
N ALA A 83 -19.84 9.23 2.51
CA ALA A 83 -19.12 10.49 2.71
C ALA A 83 -18.98 11.35 1.44
N THR A 84 -19.72 11.08 0.36
CA THR A 84 -19.63 11.81 -0.94
C THR A 84 -18.25 11.71 -1.64
N TYR A 85 -17.40 10.76 -1.23
CA TYR A 85 -16.04 10.53 -1.74
C TYR A 85 -15.89 9.22 -2.55
N GLY A 86 -16.99 8.51 -2.84
CA GLY A 86 -16.98 7.12 -3.32
C GLY A 86 -16.21 6.83 -4.63
N ARG A 87 -16.03 7.82 -5.51
CA ARG A 87 -15.28 7.65 -6.77
C ARG A 87 -13.76 7.67 -6.59
N ARG A 88 -13.28 8.00 -5.39
CA ARG A 88 -11.87 8.25 -5.08
C ARG A 88 -11.24 7.17 -4.19
N GLY A 89 -11.86 6.00 -4.05
CA GLY A 89 -11.30 4.90 -3.26
C GLY A 89 -9.91 4.45 -3.71
N THR A 90 -9.58 4.58 -4.99
CA THR A 90 -8.23 4.31 -5.51
C THR A 90 -7.18 5.31 -5.01
N LEU A 91 -7.57 6.54 -4.65
CA LEU A 91 -6.68 7.51 -4.02
C LEU A 91 -6.34 7.10 -2.58
N VAL A 92 -7.32 6.58 -1.83
CA VAL A 92 -7.06 6.06 -0.47
C VAL A 92 -6.07 4.90 -0.52
N VAL A 93 -6.24 3.97 -1.47
CA VAL A 93 -5.30 2.85 -1.65
C VAL A 93 -3.91 3.36 -2.05
N SER A 94 -3.83 4.28 -3.01
CA SER A 94 -2.54 4.86 -3.44
C SER A 94 -1.83 5.60 -2.30
N ALA A 95 -2.58 6.39 -1.53
CA ALA A 95 -2.05 7.12 -0.39
C ALA A 95 -1.57 6.17 0.73
N GLY A 96 -2.31 5.08 0.99
CA GLY A 96 -1.87 4.05 1.92
C GLY A 96 -0.58 3.37 1.49
N VAL A 97 -0.41 3.10 0.19
CA VAL A 97 0.82 2.53 -0.36
C VAL A 97 1.99 3.51 -0.23
N GLU A 98 1.82 4.79 -0.56
CA GLU A 98 2.90 5.77 -0.38
C GLU A 98 3.29 5.95 1.09
N ARG A 99 2.31 6.01 2.00
CA ARG A 99 2.59 6.08 3.44
C ARG A 99 3.37 4.87 3.95
N LEU A 100 3.06 3.67 3.45
CA LEU A 100 3.84 2.48 3.73
C LEU A 100 5.27 2.62 3.19
N LEU A 101 5.43 3.11 1.96
CA LEU A 101 6.76 3.31 1.36
C LEU A 101 7.60 4.31 2.14
N ASP A 102 7.01 5.41 2.60
CA ASP A 102 7.68 6.40 3.45
C ASP A 102 8.15 5.78 4.78
N ALA A 103 7.30 4.97 5.42
CA ALA A 103 7.67 4.26 6.64
C ALA A 103 8.82 3.27 6.40
N LEU A 104 8.73 2.48 5.32
CA LEU A 104 9.76 1.53 4.93
C LEU A 104 11.08 2.19 4.56
N ASP A 105 11.05 3.38 3.95
CA ASP A 105 12.25 4.14 3.62
C ASP A 105 12.92 4.71 4.87
N ALA A 106 12.13 5.10 5.88
CA ALA A 106 12.65 5.50 7.19
C ALA A 106 13.27 4.32 7.98
N GLU A 107 12.72 3.12 7.85
CA GLU A 107 13.26 1.89 8.47
C GLU A 107 14.51 1.35 7.75
N GLY A 108 14.69 1.72 6.48
CA GLY A 108 15.81 1.26 5.65
C GLY A 108 15.57 -0.09 4.97
N PRO A 109 16.63 -0.78 4.51
CA PRO A 109 16.51 -1.99 3.71
C PRO A 109 15.87 -3.15 4.47
N LEU A 110 14.98 -3.89 3.81
CA LEU A 110 14.37 -5.08 4.39
C LEU A 110 15.44 -6.13 4.72
N GLN A 111 15.52 -6.52 5.99
CA GLN A 111 16.47 -7.52 6.47
C GLN A 111 15.91 -8.92 6.29
N ARG A 112 16.79 -9.87 5.94
CA ARG A 112 16.43 -11.28 5.88
C ARG A 112 16.17 -11.78 7.31
N PRO A 113 15.01 -12.41 7.60
CA PRO A 113 14.75 -12.94 8.92
C PRO A 113 15.75 -14.07 9.26
N GLU A 114 16.26 -14.05 10.49
CA GLU A 114 17.08 -15.15 10.99
C GLU A 114 16.23 -16.43 11.02
N ARG A 115 16.69 -17.46 10.31
CA ARG A 115 16.04 -18.77 10.36
C ARG A 115 16.26 -19.34 11.75
N ARG A 116 15.27 -19.22 12.65
CA ARG A 116 15.24 -20.06 13.86
C ARG A 116 15.20 -21.51 13.39
N ARG A 117 16.28 -22.24 13.64
CA ARG A 117 16.31 -23.69 13.46
C ARG A 117 15.24 -24.26 14.40
N PRO A 118 14.24 -25.01 13.93
CA PRO A 118 13.37 -25.71 14.86
C PRO A 118 14.26 -26.64 15.69
N GLU A 119 14.21 -26.48 17.01
CA GLU A 119 14.80 -27.47 17.91
C GLU A 119 14.14 -28.81 17.60
N ARG A 120 14.98 -29.83 17.41
CA ARG A 120 14.60 -31.16 16.94
C ARG A 120 13.75 -31.91 17.95
#